data_AF-A0A1D1VHM8-F1
#
_entry.id   AF-A0A1D1VHM8-F1
#
_cell.length_a   1.000
_cell.length_b   1.000
_cell.length_c   1.000
_cell.angle_alpha   90.00
_cell.angle_beta   90.00
_cell.angle_gamma   90.00
#
_symmetry.space_group_name_H-M   'P 1'
#
loop_
_entity.id
_entity.type
_entity.pdbx_description
1 polymer ?
#
loop_
_entity_poly.entity_id
_entity_poly.type
_entity_poly.pdbx_seq_one_letter_code
_entity_poly.pdbx_strand_id
1 'polypeptide(L)'
;MFVNQSLEQLSLEVSDLETQFHDGVYLILLIGLLEGYFVPLYDYYSAPSTVDQKVHNVTFAFELMQDGGLPRPRARPEDIVNLDLKSTLRVLYNLFSKYKAQSST
;
A
#
# COMPACT_ATOMS: atom_id res chain seq x y z
N MET A 1 -6.89 -12.42 -16.32
CA MET A 1 -6.05 -13.36 -15.55
C MET A 1 -4.66 -12.75 -15.32
N PHE A 2 -4.61 -11.52 -14.79
CA PHE A 2 -3.39 -10.68 -14.79
C PHE A 2 -2.96 -10.22 -13.39
N VAL A 3 -3.80 -10.47 -12.38
CA VAL A 3 -3.48 -10.15 -10.99
C VAL A 3 -2.37 -11.10 -10.51
N ASN A 4 -2.47 -12.39 -10.84
CA ASN A 4 -1.53 -13.42 -10.37
C ASN A 4 -0.09 -13.26 -10.88
N GLN A 5 0.13 -12.80 -12.13
CA GLN A 5 1.46 -12.82 -12.74
C GLN A 5 2.36 -11.65 -12.29
N SER A 6 1.78 -10.54 -11.83
CA SER A 6 2.53 -9.44 -11.18
C SER A 6 2.69 -9.66 -9.67
N LEU A 7 1.83 -10.48 -9.06
CA LEU A 7 1.94 -10.88 -7.65
C LEU A 7 3.00 -11.95 -7.40
N GLU A 8 3.30 -12.80 -8.41
CA GLU A 8 4.37 -13.81 -8.32
C GLU A 8 5.77 -13.18 -8.13
N GLN A 9 6.03 -11.99 -8.65
CA GLN A 9 7.32 -11.28 -8.41
C GLN A 9 7.40 -10.64 -7.02
N LEU A 10 6.26 -10.41 -6.35
CA LEU A 10 6.17 -9.83 -5.01
C LEU A 10 6.09 -10.89 -3.89
N SER A 11 5.96 -12.18 -4.23
CA SER A 11 5.76 -13.27 -3.25
C SER A 11 4.64 -12.99 -2.23
N LEU A 12 3.69 -12.10 -2.56
CA LEU A 12 2.50 -11.86 -1.77
C LEU A 12 1.43 -12.80 -2.32
N GLU A 13 1.33 -13.99 -1.73
CA GLU A 13 0.12 -14.78 -1.89
C GLU A 13 -1.06 -13.90 -1.47
N VAL A 14 -1.90 -13.55 -2.45
CA VAL A 14 -3.19 -12.89 -2.26
C VAL A 14 -4.17 -13.91 -1.70
N SER A 15 -3.83 -14.47 -0.53
CA SER A 15 -4.75 -15.24 0.27
C SER A 15 -5.60 -14.32 1.14
N ASP A 16 -5.12 -13.10 1.48
CA ASP A 16 -5.89 -12.17 2.32
C ASP A 16 -5.49 -10.68 2.18
N LEU A 17 -5.80 -10.07 1.04
CA LEU A 17 -5.54 -8.64 0.76
C LEU A 17 -6.26 -7.68 1.73
N GLU A 18 -7.29 -8.11 2.42
CA GLU A 18 -8.01 -7.26 3.37
C GLU A 18 -7.23 -7.17 4.68
N THR A 19 -6.81 -8.31 5.22
CA THR A 19 -6.19 -8.37 6.54
C THR A 19 -4.72 -7.97 6.52
N GLN A 20 -4.03 -8.09 5.38
CA GLN A 20 -2.61 -7.73 5.30
C GLN A 20 -2.39 -6.21 5.29
N PHE A 21 -3.25 -5.42 4.63
CA PHE A 21 -2.95 -3.99 4.43
C PHE A 21 -3.51 -3.06 5.52
N HIS A 22 -4.33 -3.58 6.44
CA HIS A 22 -5.04 -2.77 7.43
C HIS A 22 -4.13 -2.05 8.41
N ASP A 23 -2.89 -2.50 8.56
CA ASP A 23 -1.92 -1.95 9.50
C ASP A 23 -0.94 -0.95 8.86
N GLY A 24 -1.06 -0.77 7.53
CA GLY A 24 -0.26 0.12 6.71
C GLY A 24 1.17 -0.34 6.45
N VAL A 25 1.68 -1.39 7.13
CA VAL A 25 3.08 -1.82 6.99
C VAL A 25 3.35 -2.33 5.58
N TYR A 26 2.51 -3.25 5.09
CA TYR A 26 2.66 -3.76 3.73
C TYR A 26 2.40 -2.70 2.65
N LEU A 27 1.55 -1.69 2.90
CA LEU A 27 1.39 -0.56 1.97
C LEU A 27 2.69 0.22 1.82
N ILE A 28 3.32 0.59 2.94
CA ILE A 28 4.58 1.33 2.96
C ILE A 28 5.69 0.55 2.23
N LEU A 29 5.84 -0.73 2.58
CA LEU A 29 6.84 -1.60 1.97
C LEU A 29 6.60 -1.76 0.46
N LEU A 30 5.36 -1.96 0.05
CA LEU A 30 4.99 -2.06 -1.37
C LEU A 30 5.36 -0.78 -2.14
N ILE A 31 5.08 0.40 -1.59
CA ILE A 31 5.43 1.68 -2.23
C ILE A 31 6.95 1.84 -2.35
N GLY A 32 7.70 1.56 -1.28
CA GLY A 32 9.18 1.63 -1.33
C GLY A 32 9.76 0.69 -2.38
N LEU A 33 9.26 -0.55 -2.45
CA LEU A 33 9.68 -1.51 -3.48
C LEU A 33 9.39 -1.01 -4.90
N LEU A 34 8.22 -0.40 -5.12
CA LEU A 34 7.82 0.11 -6.43
C LEU A 34 8.61 1.36 -6.86
N GLU A 35 8.98 2.22 -5.92
CA GLU A 35 9.82 3.40 -6.17
C GLU A 35 11.33 3.10 -6.13
N GLY A 36 11.73 1.87 -5.76
CA GLY A 36 13.12 1.43 -5.74
C GLY A 36 13.95 1.94 -4.56
N TYR A 37 13.32 2.25 -3.43
CA TYR A 37 14.01 2.67 -2.20
C TYR A 37 13.49 1.95 -0.95
N PHE A 38 14.29 1.97 0.12
CA PHE A 38 13.87 1.46 1.42
C PHE A 38 13.33 2.59 2.29
N VAL A 39 12.15 2.39 2.86
CA VAL A 39 11.56 3.31 3.83
C VAL A 39 12.20 3.06 5.20
N PRO A 40 12.78 4.07 5.87
CA PRO A 40 13.38 3.89 7.18
C PRO A 40 12.38 3.42 8.25
N LEU A 41 12.81 2.49 9.12
CA LEU A 41 11.97 1.93 10.19
C LEU A 41 11.56 2.94 11.27
N TYR A 42 12.17 4.12 11.32
CA TYR A 42 11.79 5.17 12.28
C TYR A 42 10.66 6.07 11.78
N ASP A 43 10.30 5.99 10.49
CA ASP A 43 9.23 6.79 9.89
C ASP A 43 7.84 6.11 10.01
N TYR A 44 7.80 4.87 10.47
CA TYR A 44 6.55 4.11 10.63
C TYR A 44 6.65 3.06 11.75
N TYR A 45 5.50 2.55 12.17
CA TYR A 45 5.45 1.46 13.16
C TYR A 45 5.52 0.11 12.45
N SER A 46 6.62 -0.63 12.64
CA SER A 46 6.81 -1.96 12.04
C SER A 46 5.93 -3.06 12.65
N ALA A 47 5.48 -2.87 13.90
CA ALA A 47 4.54 -3.75 14.60
C ALA A 47 3.45 -2.90 15.27
N PRO A 48 2.52 -2.31 14.49
CA PRO A 48 1.49 -1.42 15.02
C PRO A 48 0.46 -2.21 15.84
N SER A 49 0.26 -1.80 17.09
CA SER A 49 -0.63 -2.46 18.06
C SER A 49 -1.89 -1.64 18.36
N THR A 50 -1.86 -0.33 18.13
CA THR A 50 -2.99 0.58 18.37
C THR A 50 -3.60 1.06 17.06
N VAL A 51 -4.87 1.47 17.10
CA VAL A 51 -5.55 2.06 15.93
C VAL A 51 -4.80 3.29 15.44
N ASP A 52 -4.33 4.15 16.35
CA ASP A 52 -3.60 5.38 16.00
C ASP A 52 -2.28 5.06 15.26
N GLN A 53 -1.55 4.03 15.67
CA GLN A 53 -0.34 3.58 14.96
C GLN A 53 -0.64 3.08 13.55
N LYS A 54 -1.75 2.32 13.38
CA LYS A 54 -2.19 1.85 12.06
C LYS A 54 -2.62 3.02 11.17
N VAL A 55 -3.40 3.97 11.71
CA VAL A 55 -3.83 5.17 11.00
C VAL A 55 -2.62 6.01 10.59
N HIS A 56 -1.62 6.16 11.46
CA HIS A 56 -0.37 6.83 11.15
C HIS A 56 0.34 6.16 9.96
N ASN A 57 0.54 4.84 10.00
CA ASN A 57 1.19 4.11 8.91
C ASN A 57 0.44 4.27 7.57
N VAL A 58 -0.89 4.15 7.56
CA VAL A 58 -1.69 4.31 6.34
C VAL A 58 -1.62 5.76 5.83
N THR A 59 -1.63 6.74 6.74
CA THR A 59 -1.48 8.16 6.38
C THR A 59 -0.12 8.40 5.72
N PHE A 60 0.94 7.88 6.33
CA PHE A 60 2.29 7.97 5.78
C PHE A 60 2.40 7.28 4.42
N ALA A 61 1.79 6.11 4.24
CA ALA A 61 1.71 5.47 2.92
C ALA A 61 1.06 6.38 1.86
N PHE A 62 0.00 7.11 2.22
CA PHE A 62 -0.66 8.04 1.30
C PHE A 62 0.19 9.27 0.97
N GLU A 63 1.08 9.68 1.88
CA GLU A 63 2.08 10.72 1.63
C GLU A 63 3.13 10.21 0.66
N LEU A 64 3.69 9.01 0.89
CA LEU A 64 4.64 8.38 -0.04
C LEU A 64 4.06 8.21 -1.45
N MET A 65 2.77 7.87 -1.57
CA MET A 65 2.09 7.84 -2.87
C MET A 65 2.10 9.20 -3.57
N GLN A 66 1.85 10.28 -2.82
CA GLN A 66 1.84 11.64 -3.37
C GLN A 66 3.24 12.11 -3.76
N ASP A 67 4.25 11.80 -2.95
CA ASP A 67 5.64 12.10 -3.25
C ASP A 67 6.12 11.34 -4.50
N GLY A 68 5.60 10.13 -4.69
CA GLY A 68 5.73 9.37 -5.94
C GLY A 68 4.96 9.95 -7.13
N GLY A 69 4.20 11.03 -6.98
CA GLY A 69 3.43 11.64 -8.07
C GLY A 69 2.08 10.98 -8.37
N LEU A 70 1.56 10.12 -7.47
CA LEU A 70 0.15 9.72 -7.53
C LEU A 70 -0.74 10.80 -6.90
N PRO A 71 -1.97 10.99 -7.39
CA PRO A 71 -2.93 11.82 -6.67
C PRO A 71 -3.22 11.21 -5.30
N ARG A 72 -3.41 12.08 -4.30
CA ARG A 72 -3.81 11.67 -2.95
C ARG A 72 -5.00 10.70 -3.03
N PRO A 73 -4.92 9.51 -2.39
CA PRO A 73 -6.04 8.60 -2.35
C PRO A 73 -7.29 9.27 -1.77
N ARG A 74 -8.45 9.00 -2.40
CA ARG A 74 -9.75 9.47 -1.90
C ARG A 74 -10.24 8.69 -0.68
N ALA A 75 -9.62 7.56 -0.36
CA ALA A 75 -9.95 6.80 0.84
C ALA A 75 -9.41 7.55 2.06
N ARG A 76 -10.10 7.46 3.19
CA ARG A 76 -9.53 7.94 4.45
C ARG A 76 -8.64 6.84 5.03
N PRO A 77 -7.57 7.18 5.76
CA PRO A 77 -6.71 6.17 6.39
C PRO A 77 -7.49 5.18 7.26
N GLU A 78 -8.50 5.67 7.97
CA GLU A 78 -9.38 4.88 8.82
C GLU A 78 -10.18 3.85 8.02
N ASP A 79 -10.52 4.13 6.77
CA ASP A 79 -11.26 3.18 5.94
C ASP A 79 -10.40 1.92 5.66
N ILE A 80 -9.09 2.10 5.49
CA ILE A 80 -8.13 0.99 5.33
C ILE A 80 -7.95 0.23 6.65
N VAL A 81 -7.79 0.95 7.76
CA VAL A 81 -7.63 0.35 9.10
C VAL A 81 -8.87 -0.45 9.52
N ASN A 82 -10.06 -0.02 9.08
CA ASN A 82 -11.33 -0.69 9.33
C ASN A 82 -11.66 -1.81 8.31
N LEU A 83 -10.69 -2.24 7.50
CA LEU A 83 -10.86 -3.34 6.55
C LEU A 83 -11.90 -3.05 5.44
N ASP A 84 -12.09 -1.80 5.04
CA ASP A 84 -12.97 -1.49 3.91
C ASP A 84 -12.34 -1.97 2.59
N LEU A 85 -12.75 -3.16 2.14
CA LEU A 85 -12.24 -3.80 0.93
C LEU A 85 -12.27 -2.85 -0.29
N LYS A 86 -13.35 -2.08 -0.45
CA LYS A 86 -13.52 -1.18 -1.60
C LYS A 86 -12.45 -0.08 -1.62
N SER A 87 -12.14 0.48 -0.45
CA SER A 87 -11.09 1.48 -0.29
C SER A 87 -9.71 0.88 -0.51
N THR A 88 -9.44 -0.29 0.08
CA THR A 88 -8.17 -1.02 -0.08
C THR A 88 -7.90 -1.34 -1.55
N LEU A 89 -8.87 -1.95 -2.25
CA LEU A 89 -8.73 -2.27 -3.67
C LEU A 89 -8.50 -1.02 -4.53
N ARG A 90 -9.14 0.11 -4.21
CA ARG A 90 -8.94 1.35 -4.96
C ARG A 90 -7.52 1.90 -4.79
N VAL A 91 -6.97 1.85 -3.57
CA VAL A 91 -5.58 2.26 -3.30
C VAL A 91 -4.60 1.37 -4.07
N LEU A 92 -4.75 0.04 -3.95
CA LEU A 92 -3.91 -0.93 -4.65
C LEU A 92 -4.02 -0.80 -6.17
N TYR A 93 -5.21 -0.57 -6.70
CA TYR A 93 -5.44 -0.37 -8.13
C TYR A 93 -4.73 0.89 -8.66
N ASN A 94 -4.72 1.98 -7.89
CA ASN A 94 -4.02 3.21 -8.27
C ASN A 94 -2.50 2.99 -8.35
N LEU A 95 -1.93 2.30 -7.35
CA LEU A 95 -0.52 1.88 -7.38
C LEU A 95 -0.24 1.05 -8.61
N PHE A 96 -0.99 -0.05 -8.79
CA PHE A 96 -0.83 -0.96 -9.91
C PHE A 96 -0.92 -0.24 -11.27
N SER A 97 -1.88 0.66 -11.44
CA SER A 97 -2.11 1.36 -12.71
C SER A 97 -0.94 2.27 -13.10
N LYS A 98 -0.30 2.94 -12.12
CA LYS A 98 0.89 3.75 -12.37
C LYS A 98 2.08 2.89 -12.80
N TYR A 99 2.42 1.86 -12.02
CA TYR A 99 3.65 1.09 -12.28
C TYR A 99 3.51 0.12 -13.45
N LYS A 100 2.31 -0.37 -13.75
CA LYS A 100 2.06 -1.12 -14.99
C LYS A 100 2.32 -0.29 -16.25
N ALA A 101 2.02 1.01 -16.22
CA ALA A 101 2.29 1.90 -17.34
C ALA A 101 3.81 2.12 -17.54
N GLN A 102 4.61 1.97 -16.49
CA GLN A 102 6.07 2.14 -16.53
C GLN A 102 6.82 0.87 -16.98
N SER A 103 6.26 -0.33 -16.78
CA SER A 103 6.88 -1.61 -17.14
C SER A 103 6.70 -2.04 -18.61
N SER A 104 6.31 -1.13 -19.51
CA SER A 104 6.04 -1.42 -20.93
C SER A 104 7.06 -0.79 -21.89
N THR A 105 8.27 -0.49 -21.43
CA THR A 105 9.41 -0.04 -22.27
C THR A 105 10.63 -0.89 -21.93
#